data_AF-A0A846SWA0-F1
#
_entry.id   AF-A0A846SWA0-F1
#
_cell.length_a   1.000
_cell.length_b   1.000
_cell.length_c   1.000
_cell.angle_alpha   90.00
_cell.angle_beta   90.00
_cell.angle_gamma   90.00
#
_symmetry.space_group_name_H-M   'P 1'
#
loop_
_entity.id
_entity.type
_entity.pdbx_description
1 polymer ?
#
loop_
_entity_poly.entity_id
_entity_poly.type
_entity_poly.pdbx_seq_one_letter_code
_entity_poly.pdbx_strand_id
1 'polypeptide(L)'
;MRRPTPNDDALAWWRAALAGQKPAITSEPHPGYYRRRLVKDGPWVPVAIWLDQQLDADGELTQPERLLCAVNGKRADPAEEWLWVCNNPVSYYDYAAMVERVKIEGQGAQYSKPDLLVVPIPRFKT
;
A
#
# COMPACT_ATOMS: atom_id res chain seq x y z
N MET A 1 -15.84 -3.99 22.00
CA MET A 1 -14.43 -3.70 21.68
C MET A 1 -14.18 -4.07 20.23
N ARG A 2 -13.94 -3.09 19.35
CA ARG A 2 -13.57 -3.35 17.95
C ARG A 2 -12.05 -3.25 17.85
N ARG A 3 -11.39 -4.39 17.64
CA ARG A 3 -9.94 -4.45 17.50
C ARG A 3 -9.54 -4.12 16.07
N PRO A 4 -8.48 -3.32 15.85
CA PRO A 4 -7.94 -3.10 14.52
C PRO A 4 -7.38 -4.39 13.94
N THR A 5 -7.47 -4.52 12.62
CA THR A 5 -6.80 -5.59 11.89
C THR A 5 -5.29 -5.47 12.07
N PRO A 6 -4.59 -6.49 12.57
CA PRO A 6 -3.14 -6.46 12.69
C PRO A 6 -2.46 -6.29 11.32
N ASN A 7 -1.36 -5.54 11.28
CA ASN A 7 -0.64 -5.32 10.03
C ASN A 7 -0.10 -6.60 9.39
N ASP A 8 0.24 -7.60 10.20
CA ASP A 8 0.67 -8.91 9.70
C ASP A 8 -0.42 -9.60 8.88
N ASP A 9 -1.68 -9.50 9.32
CA ASP A 9 -2.84 -10.05 8.64
C ASP A 9 -3.20 -9.20 7.41
N ALA A 10 -3.22 -7.87 7.57
CA ALA A 10 -3.54 -6.94 6.48
C ALA A 10 -2.58 -7.07 5.30
N LEU A 11 -1.29 -7.28 5.55
CA LEU A 11 -0.23 -7.38 4.54
C LEU A 11 0.10 -8.83 4.14
N ALA A 12 -0.63 -9.83 4.66
CA ALA A 12 -0.34 -11.24 4.44
C ALA A 12 -0.29 -11.59 2.94
N TRP A 13 -1.28 -11.11 2.18
CA TRP A 13 -1.36 -11.33 0.74
C TRP A 13 -0.13 -10.77 0.00
N TRP A 14 0.24 -9.51 0.29
CA TRP A 14 1.37 -8.85 -0.36
C TRP A 14 2.70 -9.53 -0.04
N ARG A 15 2.90 -9.94 1.22
CA ARG A 15 4.09 -10.68 1.63
C ARG A 15 4.17 -12.07 0.99
N ALA A 16 3.05 -12.78 0.89
CA ALA A 16 3.00 -14.05 0.18
C ALA A 16 3.39 -13.88 -1.30
N ALA A 17 2.84 -12.86 -1.97
CA ALA A 17 3.18 -12.56 -3.36
C ALA A 17 4.66 -12.20 -3.54
N LEU A 18 5.24 -11.40 -2.63
CA LEU A 18 6.68 -11.09 -2.64
C LEU A 18 7.58 -12.30 -2.36
N ALA A 19 7.10 -13.26 -1.57
CA ALA A 19 7.79 -14.53 -1.35
C ALA A 19 7.74 -15.48 -2.57
N GLY A 20 7.17 -15.03 -3.70
CA GLY A 20 7.02 -15.84 -4.91
C GLY A 20 5.85 -16.82 -4.85
N GLN A 21 5.02 -16.75 -3.81
CA GLN A 21 3.77 -17.51 -3.76
C GLN A 21 2.79 -16.88 -4.76
N LYS A 22 1.83 -17.68 -5.23
CA LYS A 22 0.75 -17.22 -6.12
C LYS A 22 -0.56 -17.19 -5.33
N PRO A 23 -0.75 -16.23 -4.41
CA PRO A 23 -2.01 -16.11 -3.69
C PRO A 23 -3.14 -15.84 -4.69
N ALA A 24 -4.35 -16.28 -4.36
CA ALA A 24 -5.50 -16.09 -5.23
C ALA A 24 -5.73 -14.60 -5.49
N ILE A 25 -5.92 -14.25 -6.77
CA ILE A 25 -6.34 -12.90 -7.17
C ILE A 25 -7.86 -12.93 -7.25
N THR A 26 -8.52 -12.32 -6.26
CA THR A 26 -9.97 -12.12 -6.24
C THR A 26 -10.31 -10.70 -6.73
N SER A 27 -11.59 -10.32 -6.72
CA SER A 27 -12.00 -8.93 -6.95
C SER A 27 -11.74 -8.02 -5.74
N GLU A 28 -11.29 -8.57 -4.60
CA GLU A 28 -11.09 -7.82 -3.37
C GLU A 28 -9.67 -7.22 -3.35
N PRO A 29 -9.54 -5.89 -3.20
CA PRO A 29 -8.23 -5.25 -3.10
C PRO A 29 -7.54 -5.65 -1.79
N HIS A 30 -6.27 -6.03 -1.91
CA HIS A 30 -5.43 -6.31 -0.75
C HIS A 30 -4.44 -5.17 -0.45
N PRO A 31 -4.21 -4.84 0.83
CA PRO A 31 -3.17 -3.90 1.24
C PRO A 31 -1.77 -4.35 0.81
N GLY A 32 -0.94 -3.38 0.42
CA GLY A 32 0.41 -3.62 -0.02
C GLY A 32 0.98 -2.51 -0.90
N TYR A 33 2.18 -2.77 -1.41
CA TYR A 33 2.88 -1.88 -2.32
C TYR A 33 3.00 -2.53 -3.70
N TYR A 34 2.68 -1.75 -4.72
CA TYR A 34 2.58 -2.21 -6.09
C TYR A 34 3.16 -1.18 -7.05
N ARG A 35 3.22 -1.55 -8.33
CA ARG A 35 3.52 -0.64 -9.43
C ARG A 35 2.54 -0.85 -10.58
N ARG A 36 2.24 0.22 -11.33
CA ARG A 36 1.50 0.12 -12.60
C ARG A 36 2.07 1.07 -13.65
N ARG A 37 1.67 0.89 -14.91
CA ARG A 37 1.82 1.92 -15.95
C ARG A 37 0.49 2.64 -16.12
N LEU A 38 0.52 3.97 -16.22
CA LEU A 38 -0.69 4.79 -16.42
C LEU A 38 -1.15 4.79 -17.88
N VAL A 39 -0.22 4.64 -18.81
CA VAL A 39 -0.46 4.55 -20.26
C VAL A 39 0.39 3.42 -20.83
N LYS A 40 0.03 2.95 -22.03
CA LYS A 40 0.86 1.98 -22.76
C LYS A 40 2.27 2.57 -22.97
N ASP A 41 3.29 1.77 -22.65
CA ASP A 41 4.71 2.16 -22.72
C ASP A 41 5.13 3.35 -21.85
N GLY A 42 4.27 3.78 -20.92
CA GLY A 42 4.61 4.79 -19.92
C GLY A 42 5.53 4.25 -18.81
N PRO A 43 6.10 5.15 -17.98
CA PRO A 43 6.91 4.77 -16.84
C PRO A 43 6.08 3.98 -15.82
N TRP A 44 6.76 3.15 -15.03
CA TRP A 44 6.17 2.54 -13.85
C TRP A 44 5.98 3.59 -12.76
N VAL A 45 4.76 3.68 -12.25
CA VAL A 45 4.39 4.57 -11.14
C VAL A 45 4.14 3.75 -9.87
N PRO A 46 4.48 4.30 -8.69
CA PRO A 46 4.23 3.64 -7.42
C PRO A 46 2.73 3.63 -7.10
N VAL A 47 2.25 2.52 -6.55
CA VAL A 47 0.89 2.40 -6.00
C VAL A 47 0.97 1.85 -4.58
N ALA A 48 0.20 2.44 -3.67
CA ALA A 48 0.03 1.94 -2.31
C ALA A 48 -1.45 1.74 -2.02
N ILE A 49 -1.78 0.59 -1.43
CA ILE A 49 -3.10 0.27 -0.89
C ILE A 49 -2.92 0.01 0.61
N TRP A 50 -3.70 0.66 1.47
CA TRP A 50 -3.58 0.52 2.92
C TRP A 50 -4.94 0.59 3.63
N LEU A 51 -4.98 0.12 4.87
CA LEU A 51 -6.14 0.27 5.75
C LEU A 51 -6.02 1.56 6.56
N ASP A 52 -7.04 2.40 6.47
CA ASP A 52 -7.27 3.53 7.38
C ASP A 52 -7.88 3.01 8.68
N GLN A 53 -7.14 3.15 9.76
CA GLN A 53 -7.54 2.72 11.11
C GLN A 53 -7.56 3.93 12.02
N GLN A 54 -8.76 4.46 12.29
CA GLN A 54 -8.91 5.57 13.24
C GLN A 54 -9.03 5.00 14.65
N LEU A 55 -7.97 5.15 15.43
CA LEU A 55 -7.86 4.61 16.77
C LEU A 55 -8.08 5.71 17.82
N ASP A 56 -8.66 5.33 18.96
CA ASP A 56 -8.65 6.18 20.16
C ASP A 56 -7.32 6.05 20.93
N ALA A 57 -7.25 6.72 22.08
CA ALA A 57 -6.06 6.68 22.95
C ALA A 57 -5.78 5.28 23.53
N ASP A 58 -6.77 4.40 23.57
CA ASP A 58 -6.68 3.04 24.09
C ASP A 58 -6.36 2.01 23.00
N GLY A 59 -6.27 2.46 21.73
CA GLY A 59 -5.97 1.63 20.57
C GLY A 59 -7.18 0.88 20.01
N GLU A 60 -8.41 1.31 20.34
CA GLU A 60 -9.64 0.76 19.77
C GLU A 60 -10.09 1.53 18.53
N LEU A 61 -10.73 0.83 17.59
CA LEU A 61 -11.29 1.45 16.41
C LEU A 61 -12.47 2.37 16.76
N THR A 62 -12.30 3.67 16.49
CA THR A 62 -13.38 4.68 16.59
C THR A 62 -14.29 4.69 15.36
N GLN A 63 -13.82 4.16 14.22
CA GLN A 63 -14.56 4.06 12.97
C GLN A 63 -14.32 2.72 12.28
N PRO A 64 -15.22 2.29 11.36
CA PRO A 64 -14.94 1.16 10.49
C PRO A 64 -13.66 1.40 9.68
N GLU A 65 -12.86 0.34 9.55
CA GLU A 65 -11.66 0.38 8.72
C GLU A 65 -12.02 0.63 7.26
N ARG A 66 -11.19 1.41 6.57
CA ARG A 66 -11.40 1.74 5.16
C ARG A 66 -10.17 1.45 4.34
N LEU A 67 -10.34 0.72 3.26
CA LEU A 67 -9.30 0.53 2.26
C LEU A 67 -9.12 1.81 1.47
N LEU A 68 -7.88 2.29 1.41
CA LEU A 68 -7.48 3.49 0.69
C LEU A 68 -6.40 3.14 -0.33
N CYS A 69 -6.36 3.90 -1.42
CA CYS A 69 -5.38 3.73 -2.47
C CYS A 69 -4.76 5.08 -2.87
N ALA A 70 -3.48 5.05 -3.22
CA ALA A 70 -2.79 6.15 -3.88
C ALA A 70 -1.97 5.64 -5.06
N VAL A 71 -2.18 6.26 -6.22
CA VAL A 71 -1.48 5.98 -7.48
C VAL A 71 -0.66 7.20 -7.83
N ASN A 72 0.65 7.03 -7.91
CA ASN A 72 1.59 8.12 -8.20
C ASN A 72 1.39 9.35 -7.27
N GLY A 73 1.12 9.09 -5.99
CA GLY A 73 0.86 10.14 -4.98
C GLY A 73 -0.54 10.76 -5.03
N LYS A 74 -1.42 10.35 -5.96
CA LYS A 74 -2.81 10.83 -6.05
C LYS A 74 -3.78 9.80 -5.47
N ARG A 75 -4.78 10.26 -4.73
CA ARG A 75 -5.85 9.38 -4.21
C ARG A 75 -6.61 8.73 -5.37
N ALA A 76 -6.87 7.45 -5.22
CA ALA A 76 -7.62 6.62 -6.16
C ALA A 76 -8.51 5.64 -5.40
N ASP A 77 -9.42 4.99 -6.13
CA ASP A 77 -10.26 3.93 -5.58
C ASP A 77 -9.51 2.58 -5.59
N PRO A 78 -9.39 1.88 -4.45
CA PRO A 78 -8.66 0.61 -4.38
C PRO A 78 -9.30 -0.49 -5.24
N ALA A 79 -10.63 -0.54 -5.36
CA ALA A 79 -11.33 -1.57 -6.13
C ALA A 79 -11.13 -1.38 -7.64
N GLU A 80 -11.12 -0.13 -8.12
CA GLU A 80 -10.83 0.16 -9.54
C GLU A 80 -9.37 -0.13 -9.89
N GLU A 81 -8.45 0.14 -8.97
CA GLU A 81 -7.01 -0.02 -9.17
C GLU A 81 -6.52 -1.46 -9.06
N TRP A 82 -7.23 -2.30 -8.29
CA TRP A 82 -6.77 -3.63 -7.90
C TRP A 82 -6.36 -4.52 -9.08
N LEU A 83 -7.22 -4.63 -10.10
CA LEU A 83 -6.97 -5.50 -11.25
C LEU A 83 -5.74 -5.05 -12.07
N TRP A 84 -5.36 -3.78 -11.99
CA TRP A 84 -4.16 -3.25 -12.64
C TRP A 84 -2.88 -3.58 -11.87
N VAL A 85 -2.96 -3.69 -10.54
CA VAL A 85 -1.79 -3.76 -9.65
C VAL A 85 -1.54 -5.13 -9.05
N CYS A 86 -2.56 -5.99 -8.93
CA CYS A 86 -2.48 -7.30 -8.28
C CYS A 86 -1.35 -8.19 -8.82
N ASN A 87 -1.00 -8.10 -10.11
CA ASN A 87 0.09 -8.89 -10.70
C ASN A 87 1.49 -8.27 -10.55
N ASN A 88 1.58 -7.08 -9.95
CA ASN A 88 2.83 -6.31 -9.86
C ASN A 88 3.13 -5.83 -8.42
N PRO A 89 3.18 -6.74 -7.42
CA PRO A 89 3.65 -6.38 -6.09
C PRO A 89 5.13 -5.98 -6.15
N VAL A 90 5.51 -4.99 -5.35
CA VAL A 90 6.89 -4.52 -5.21
C VAL A 90 7.30 -4.46 -3.74
N SER A 91 8.60 -4.53 -3.48
CA SER A 91 9.11 -4.32 -2.12
C SER A 91 8.82 -2.88 -1.67
N TYR A 92 8.76 -2.66 -0.36
CA TYR A 92 8.65 -1.31 0.19
C TYR A 92 9.82 -0.43 -0.27
N TYR A 93 11.03 -1.00 -0.39
CA TYR A 93 12.21 -0.28 -0.84
C TYR A 93 12.07 0.21 -2.29
N ASP A 94 11.58 -0.66 -3.19
CA ASP A 94 11.32 -0.29 -4.58
C ASP A 94 10.22 0.78 -4.68
N TYR A 95 9.14 0.63 -3.90
CA TYR A 95 8.08 1.64 -3.81
C TYR A 95 8.64 3.00 -3.34
N ALA A 96 9.44 3.01 -2.27
CA ALA A 96 10.05 4.22 -1.74
C ALA A 96 10.98 4.89 -2.76
N ALA A 97 11.79 4.10 -3.49
CA ALA A 97 12.65 4.60 -4.56
C ALA A 97 11.85 5.22 -5.71
N MET A 98 10.73 4.60 -6.11
CA MET A 98 9.81 5.17 -7.11
C MET A 98 9.17 6.46 -6.63
N VAL A 99 8.70 6.51 -5.38
CA VAL A 99 8.13 7.72 -4.78
C VAL A 99 9.15 8.86 -4.77
N GLU A 100 10.40 8.57 -4.39
CA GLU A 100 11.46 9.58 -4.35
C GLU A 100 11.77 10.12 -5.75
N ARG A 101 11.85 9.24 -6.76
CA ARG A 101 11.99 9.64 -8.15
C ARG A 101 10.88 10.59 -8.61
N VAL A 102 9.63 10.28 -8.26
CA VAL A 102 8.46 11.11 -8.64
C VAL A 102 8.52 12.50 -8.00
N LYS A 103 9.00 12.60 -6.76
CA LYS A 103 9.20 13.89 -6.08
C LYS A 103 10.26 14.74 -6.78
N ILE A 104 11.40 14.13 -7.14
CA ILE A 104 12.51 14.81 -7.83
C ILE A 104 12.05 15.31 -9.20
N GLU A 105 11.25 14.53 -9.93
CA GLU A 105 10.74 14.87 -11.27
C GLU A 105 9.63 15.94 -11.26
N GLY A 106 9.33 16.57 -10.11
CA GLY A 106 8.48 17.77 -10.01
C GLY A 106 6.97 17.52 -10.18
N GLN A 107 6.53 16.26 -10.21
CA GLN A 107 5.11 15.88 -10.24
C GLN A 107 4.53 15.65 -8.83
N GLY A 108 5.03 16.42 -7.85
CA GLY A 108 4.70 16.29 -6.43
C GLY A 108 3.30 16.78 -6.10
N ALA A 109 2.28 15.98 -6.44
CA ALA A 109 1.00 16.06 -5.73
C ALA A 109 1.30 15.88 -4.24
N GLN A 110 0.72 16.77 -3.44
CA GLN A 110 0.85 16.85 -2.00
C GLN A 110 0.76 15.46 -1.36
N TYR A 111 1.91 14.85 -1.08
CA TYR A 111 2.03 13.70 -0.19
C TYR A 111 1.69 14.23 1.21
N SER A 112 0.40 14.44 1.49
CA SER A 112 -0.10 14.49 2.86
C SER A 112 0.29 13.16 3.44
N LYS A 113 1.36 13.16 4.25
CA LYS A 113 1.92 12.01 4.95
C LYS A 113 0.77 11.04 5.26
N PRO A 114 0.60 9.91 4.56
CA PRO A 114 -0.08 8.82 5.21
C PRO A 114 0.83 8.57 6.41
N ASP A 115 0.28 8.69 7.61
CA ASP A 115 1.00 8.47 8.87
C ASP A 115 1.72 7.12 8.75
N LEU A 116 2.99 7.18 8.33
CA LEU A 116 3.88 6.05 8.08
C LEU A 116 4.49 5.67 9.44
N LEU A 117 3.61 5.36 10.38
CA LEU A 117 3.85 4.66 11.63
C LEU A 117 2.55 3.89 11.83
N VAL A 118 2.45 2.60 11.53
CA VAL A 118 3.23 1.52 12.12
C VAL A 118 3.35 0.39 11.10
N VAL A 119 4.52 0.18 10.52
CA VAL A 119 5.04 -1.18 10.40
C VAL A 119 6.39 -1.11 11.10
N PRO A 120 6.59 -1.77 12.25
CA PRO A 120 7.93 -1.82 12.82
C PRO A 120 8.80 -2.52 11.78
N ILE A 121 9.82 -1.80 11.32
CA ILE A 121 10.97 -2.41 10.65
C ILE A 121 11.43 -3.53 11.60
N PRO A 122 11.38 -4.83 11.21
CA PRO A 122 12.01 -5.84 12.03
C PRO A 122 13.50 -5.49 12.08
N ARG A 123 13.97 -5.04 13.24
CA ARG A 123 15.41 -4.97 13.51
C ARG A 123 15.90 -6.42 13.52
N PHE A 124 16.47 -6.86 12.42
CA PHE A 124 17.23 -8.10 12.37
C PHE A 124 18.46 -7.91 13.27
N LYS A 125 18.51 -8.64 14.39
CA LYS A 125 19.77 -8.84 15.12
C LYS A 125 20.58 -9.88 14.34
N THR A 126 21.82 -9.52 14.03
CA THR A 126 22.89 -10.45 13.60
C THR A 126 23.20 -11.44 14.71
#